data_AF-A0A0F9BAP7-F1
#
_entry.id   AF-A0A0F9BAP7-F1
#
_cell.length_a   1.000
_cell.length_b   1.000
_cell.length_c   1.000
_cell.angle_alpha   90.00
_cell.angle_beta   90.00
_cell.angle_gamma   90.00
#
_symmetry.space_group_name_H-M   'P 1'
#
loop_
_entity.id
_entity.type
_entity.pdbx_description
1 polymer ?
#
loop_
_entity_poly.entity_id
_entity_poly.type
_entity_poly.pdbx_seq_one_letter_code
_entity_poly.pdbx_strand_id
1 'polypeptide(L)'
;MKRYWLTPPDVYAALAREYGHFDFDPCPYPRPDDFDGLTAEWGQSNHVNPPFKGPTAWVRKAIAENAKGKRVVFTFPLDKWVLMLLEAGAEVRNLRDVRWCSIEDGEPGKGTGRWIAAFILEPPDPPGVPSPLACAYCGTFHGSTACPPELHCHVCDHPLRTTAPAGCSCDCHPPGDAS
;
A
#
# COMPACT_ATOMS: atom_id res chain seq x y z
N MET A 1 -36.43 -3.11 6.30
CA MET A 1 -35.40 -4.13 6.62
C MET A 1 -34.05 -3.59 6.17
N LYS A 2 -33.03 -3.54 7.04
CA LYS A 2 -31.68 -3.12 6.64
C LYS A 2 -31.09 -4.20 5.74
N ARG A 3 -30.59 -3.83 4.56
CA ARG A 3 -29.84 -4.74 3.68
C ARG A 3 -28.38 -4.73 4.14
N TYR A 4 -27.92 -5.84 4.68
CA TYR A 4 -26.51 -6.10 4.97
C TYR A 4 -25.94 -6.92 3.82
N TRP A 5 -24.75 -6.55 3.35
CA TRP A 5 -24.05 -7.27 2.28
C TRP A 5 -22.89 -8.02 2.91
N LEU A 6 -22.93 -9.35 2.86
CA LEU A 6 -21.84 -10.19 3.32
C LEU A 6 -20.70 -10.20 2.30
N THR A 7 -19.47 -10.36 2.78
CA THR A 7 -18.33 -10.63 1.89
C THR A 7 -18.55 -11.99 1.23
N PRO A 8 -18.45 -12.08 -0.11
CA PRO A 8 -18.51 -13.36 -0.81
C PRO A 8 -17.48 -14.37 -0.26
N PRO A 9 -17.82 -15.67 -0.12
CA PRO A 9 -16.93 -16.64 0.52
C PRO A 9 -15.56 -16.79 -0.14
N ASP A 10 -15.49 -16.67 -1.46
CA ASP A 10 -14.26 -16.73 -2.25
C ASP A 10 -13.35 -15.52 -2.01
N VAL A 11 -13.93 -14.31 -1.94
CA VAL A 11 -13.21 -13.08 -1.59
C VAL A 11 -12.65 -13.17 -0.17
N TYR A 12 -13.47 -13.61 0.80
CA TYR A 12 -13.03 -13.81 2.18
C TYR A 12 -11.90 -14.85 2.27
N ALA A 13 -12.05 -15.99 1.58
CA ALA A 13 -11.04 -17.05 1.58
C ALA A 13 -9.72 -16.61 0.93
N ALA A 14 -9.75 -15.75 -0.10
CA ALA A 14 -8.56 -15.18 -0.69
C ALA A 14 -7.81 -14.30 0.32
N LEU A 15 -8.52 -13.41 1.02
CA LEU A 15 -7.93 -12.55 2.05
C LEU A 15 -7.38 -13.37 3.23
N ALA A 16 -8.11 -14.38 3.70
CA ALA A 16 -7.66 -15.24 4.80
C ALA A 16 -6.42 -16.06 4.41
N ARG A 17 -6.25 -16.41 3.13
CA ARG A 17 -5.06 -17.09 2.62
C ARG A 17 -3.84 -16.18 2.63
N GLU A 18 -4.02 -14.91 2.27
CA GLU A 18 -2.96 -13.90 2.21
C GLU A 18 -2.54 -13.42 3.60
N TYR A 19 -3.51 -13.16 4.48
CA TYR A 19 -3.28 -12.52 5.78
C TYR A 19 -3.36 -13.47 6.98
N GLY A 20 -3.67 -14.75 6.75
CA GLY A 20 -3.93 -15.75 7.80
C GLY A 20 -5.38 -15.75 8.30
N HIS A 21 -5.68 -16.68 9.21
CA HIS A 21 -7.01 -16.79 9.82
C HIS A 21 -7.41 -15.49 10.54
N PHE A 22 -8.67 -15.09 10.37
CA PHE A 22 -9.28 -13.99 11.11
C PHE A 22 -10.00 -14.58 12.34
N ASP A 23 -9.59 -14.16 13.53
CA ASP A 23 -10.13 -14.66 14.80
C ASP A 23 -11.34 -13.85 15.29
N PHE A 24 -11.67 -12.75 14.60
CA PHE A 24 -12.76 -11.87 14.97
C PHE A 24 -13.36 -11.13 13.76
N ASP A 25 -14.69 -11.01 13.77
CA ASP A 25 -15.47 -10.21 12.84
C ASP A 25 -16.12 -9.04 13.59
N PRO A 26 -15.65 -7.79 13.41
CA PRO A 26 -16.27 -6.61 14.03
C PRO A 26 -17.67 -6.28 13.51
N CYS A 27 -18.11 -6.89 12.41
CA CYS A 27 -19.36 -6.61 11.72
C CYS A 27 -20.17 -7.90 11.48
N PRO A 28 -20.40 -8.75 12.50
CA PRO A 28 -20.91 -10.10 12.31
C PRO A 28 -22.36 -10.08 11.83
N TYR A 29 -22.73 -11.13 11.10
CA TYR A 29 -24.11 -11.41 10.74
C TYR A 29 -24.50 -12.86 11.07
N PRO A 30 -25.65 -13.09 11.73
CA PRO A 30 -26.52 -12.08 12.33
C PRO A 30 -25.77 -11.32 13.44
N ARG A 31 -26.02 -10.01 13.54
CA ARG A 31 -25.42 -9.19 14.60
C ARG A 31 -26.16 -9.48 15.91
N PRO A 32 -25.47 -9.88 16.99
CA PRO A 32 -26.10 -10.01 18.30
C PRO A 32 -26.74 -8.68 18.75
N ASP A 33 -27.83 -8.75 19.51
CA ASP A 33 -28.61 -7.55 19.89
C ASP A 33 -27.78 -6.56 20.72
N ASP A 34 -26.96 -7.06 21.64
CA ASP A 34 -26.11 -6.27 22.55
C ASP A 34 -24.69 -6.04 22.01
N PHE A 35 -24.46 -6.25 20.71
CA PHE A 35 -23.14 -6.09 20.09
C PHE A 35 -23.00 -4.80 19.29
N ASP A 36 -21.97 -4.02 19.64
CA ASP A 36 -21.49 -2.89 18.86
C ASP A 36 -19.98 -3.03 18.58
N GLY A 37 -19.64 -3.29 17.31
CA GLY A 37 -18.26 -3.42 16.86
C GLY A 37 -17.43 -2.13 16.98
N LEU A 38 -18.05 -0.95 17.11
CA LEU A 38 -17.33 0.30 17.34
C LEU A 38 -16.83 0.42 18.78
N THR A 39 -17.48 -0.25 19.74
CA THR A 39 -17.12 -0.19 21.17
C THR A 39 -16.47 -1.47 21.67
N ALA A 40 -16.74 -2.62 21.06
CA ALA A 40 -16.17 -3.91 21.44
C ALA A 40 -14.63 -3.95 21.30
N GLU A 41 -13.98 -4.79 22.10
CA GLU A 41 -12.56 -5.13 21.92
C GLU A 41 -12.42 -6.13 20.78
N TRP A 42 -11.50 -5.88 19.85
CA TRP A 42 -11.29 -6.71 18.67
C TRP A 42 -10.31 -7.87 18.94
N GLY A 43 -10.29 -8.89 18.08
CA GLY A 43 -9.34 -10.00 18.14
C GLY A 43 -7.93 -9.63 17.67
N GLN A 44 -7.02 -10.60 17.59
CA GLN A 44 -5.66 -10.36 17.10
C GLN A 44 -5.62 -10.16 15.57
N SER A 45 -6.56 -10.75 14.83
CA SER A 45 -6.63 -10.68 13.37
C SER A 45 -8.08 -10.50 12.91
N ASN A 46 -8.39 -9.33 12.35
CA ASN A 46 -9.76 -8.88 12.13
C ASN A 46 -10.05 -8.66 10.64
N HIS A 47 -11.18 -9.18 10.16
CA HIS A 47 -11.72 -8.82 8.84
C HIS A 47 -12.95 -7.91 9.01
N VAL A 48 -12.86 -6.69 8.51
CA VAL A 48 -13.85 -5.64 8.71
C VAL A 48 -14.60 -5.37 7.41
N ASN A 49 -15.86 -5.78 7.35
CA ASN A 49 -16.81 -5.43 6.29
C ASN A 49 -17.96 -4.61 6.91
N PRO A 50 -17.75 -3.31 7.18
CA PRO A 50 -18.71 -2.51 7.93
C PRO A 50 -19.90 -2.13 7.05
N PRO A 51 -21.00 -1.65 7.66
CA PRO A 51 -22.07 -1.01 6.89
C PRO A 51 -21.49 0.08 5.96
N PHE A 52 -21.93 0.11 4.69
CA PHE A 52 -21.42 1.04 3.67
C PHE A 52 -21.88 2.49 3.84
N LYS A 53 -22.00 2.96 5.09
CA LYS A 53 -22.35 4.33 5.48
C LYS A 53 -21.50 4.74 6.67
N GLY A 54 -20.95 5.95 6.63
CA GLY A 54 -20.14 6.50 7.72
C GLY A 54 -18.83 5.75 7.97
N PRO A 55 -17.95 5.58 6.97
CA PRO A 55 -16.69 4.84 7.11
C PRO A 55 -15.75 5.44 8.17
N THR A 56 -15.84 6.75 8.42
CA THR A 56 -14.91 7.46 9.30
C THR A 56 -14.87 6.90 10.73
N ALA A 57 -16.01 6.51 11.31
CA ALA A 57 -16.03 5.92 12.65
C ALA A 57 -15.32 4.56 12.68
N TRP A 58 -15.58 3.73 11.68
CA TRP A 58 -14.95 2.43 11.51
C TRP A 58 -13.45 2.52 11.23
N VAL A 59 -13.02 3.46 10.39
CA VAL A 59 -11.59 3.71 10.12
C VAL A 59 -10.87 4.20 11.38
N ARG A 60 -11.48 5.09 12.17
CA ARG A 60 -10.90 5.53 13.46
C ARG A 60 -10.73 4.35 14.43
N LYS A 61 -11.74 3.48 14.52
CA LYS A 61 -11.67 2.26 15.35
C LYS A 61 -10.60 1.30 14.84
N ALA A 62 -10.54 1.05 13.52
CA ALA A 62 -9.51 0.22 12.90
C ALA A 62 -8.09 0.70 13.21
N ILE A 63 -7.83 2.00 13.09
CA ILE A 63 -6.54 2.61 13.45
C ILE A 63 -6.24 2.42 14.94
N ALA A 64 -7.23 2.65 15.82
CA ALA A 64 -7.06 2.50 17.26
C ALA A 64 -6.76 1.05 17.68
N GLU A 65 -7.41 0.07 17.06
CA GLU A 65 -7.15 -1.36 17.32
C GLU A 65 -5.81 -1.81 16.73
N ASN A 66 -5.46 -1.32 15.55
CA ASN A 66 -4.16 -1.62 14.95
C ASN A 66 -3.00 -1.05 15.77
N ALA A 67 -3.15 0.13 16.37
CA ALA A 67 -2.18 0.72 17.29
C ALA A 67 -1.92 -0.15 18.54
N LYS A 68 -2.82 -1.09 18.87
CA LYS A 68 -2.64 -2.09 19.94
C LYS A 68 -1.88 -3.35 19.48
N GLY A 69 -1.35 -3.38 18.24
CA GLY A 69 -0.65 -4.52 17.67
C GLY A 69 -1.53 -5.53 16.93
N LYS A 70 -2.80 -5.20 16.69
CA LYS A 70 -3.77 -6.10 16.03
C LYS A 70 -3.74 -5.93 14.52
N ARG A 71 -3.92 -7.02 13.78
CA ARG A 71 -4.13 -6.95 12.34
C ARG A 71 -5.57 -6.55 12.03
N VAL A 72 -5.73 -5.63 11.08
CA VAL A 72 -7.03 -5.19 10.56
C VAL A 72 -6.99 -5.23 9.04
N VAL A 73 -7.80 -6.10 8.43
CA VAL A 73 -8.08 -6.13 6.99
C VAL A 73 -9.43 -5.45 6.79
N PHE A 74 -9.41 -4.24 6.23
CA PHE A 74 -10.58 -3.36 6.13
C PHE A 74 -11.10 -3.29 4.69
N THR A 75 -12.30 -3.82 4.45
CA THR A 75 -12.91 -3.85 3.12
C THR A 75 -13.99 -2.77 3.04
N PHE A 76 -13.83 -1.83 2.10
CA PHE A 76 -14.81 -0.77 1.88
C PHE A 76 -14.77 -0.29 0.42
N PRO A 77 -15.92 0.04 -0.19
CA PRO A 77 -15.94 0.57 -1.55
C PRO A 77 -15.22 1.93 -1.64
N LEU A 78 -14.46 2.09 -2.71
CA LEU A 78 -13.78 3.33 -3.08
C LEU A 78 -14.15 3.68 -4.53
N ASP A 79 -13.96 4.94 -4.91
CA ASP A 79 -14.14 5.32 -6.31
C ASP A 79 -13.16 4.55 -7.21
N LYS A 80 -13.69 3.98 -8.30
CA LYS A 80 -12.93 3.10 -9.21
C LYS A 80 -11.63 3.74 -9.71
N TRP A 81 -11.65 5.03 -10.03
CA TRP A 81 -10.48 5.75 -10.54
C TRP A 81 -9.33 5.80 -9.53
N VAL A 82 -9.61 5.76 -8.22
CA VAL A 82 -8.57 5.69 -7.19
C VAL A 82 -7.84 4.36 -7.26
N LEU A 83 -8.58 3.25 -7.35
CA LEU A 83 -7.99 1.91 -7.46
C LEU A 83 -7.21 1.75 -8.76
N MET A 84 -7.69 2.35 -9.87
CA MET A 84 -6.95 2.36 -11.14
C MET A 84 -5.59 3.08 -11.03
N LEU A 85 -5.52 4.20 -10.31
CA LEU A 85 -4.26 4.90 -10.09
C LEU A 85 -3.30 4.09 -9.20
N LEU A 86 -3.81 3.45 -8.15
CA LEU A 86 -3.01 2.57 -7.30
C LEU A 86 -2.48 1.35 -8.07
N GLU A 87 -3.31 0.74 -8.92
CA GLU A 87 -2.93 -0.37 -9.80
C GLU A 87 -1.86 0.05 -10.81
N ALA A 88 -1.91 1.30 -11.28
CA ALA A 88 -0.87 1.90 -12.12
C ALA A 88 0.41 2.29 -11.36
N GLY A 89 0.51 2.03 -10.05
CA GLY A 89 1.69 2.29 -9.24
C GLY A 89 1.78 3.71 -8.66
N ALA A 90 0.67 4.44 -8.58
CA ALA A 90 0.70 5.79 -8.04
C ALA A 90 1.08 5.82 -6.55
N GLU A 91 2.00 6.71 -6.18
CA GLU A 91 2.20 7.10 -4.78
C GLU A 91 1.04 8.02 -4.33
N VAL A 92 0.59 7.85 -3.09
CA VAL A 92 -0.48 8.68 -2.52
C VAL A 92 0.07 9.55 -1.39
N ARG A 93 -0.09 10.87 -1.52
CA ARG A 93 0.23 11.84 -0.46
C ARG A 93 -1.03 12.50 0.09
N ASN A 94 -1.20 12.47 1.40
CA ASN A 94 -2.32 13.10 2.09
C ASN A 94 -2.04 14.59 2.32
N LEU A 95 -2.68 15.45 1.52
CA LEU A 95 -2.54 16.91 1.60
C LEU A 95 -3.45 17.56 2.65
N ARG A 96 -4.28 16.78 3.35
CA ARG A 96 -5.25 17.26 4.35
C ARG A 96 -6.25 18.26 3.72
N ASP A 97 -6.80 19.16 4.52
CA ASP A 97 -7.80 20.13 4.07
C ASP A 97 -7.14 21.31 3.35
N VAL A 98 -7.06 21.21 2.03
CA VAL A 98 -6.41 22.21 1.16
C VAL A 98 -7.28 23.46 1.02
N ARG A 99 -6.68 24.62 1.24
CA ARG A 99 -7.29 25.93 1.00
C ARG A 99 -6.93 26.44 -0.40
N TRP A 100 -7.73 26.08 -1.39
CA TRP A 100 -7.52 26.46 -2.79
C TRP A 100 -7.63 27.97 -2.98
N CYS A 101 -6.72 28.56 -3.76
CA CYS A 101 -6.78 29.98 -4.11
C CYS A 101 -7.82 30.23 -5.21
N SER A 102 -8.54 31.35 -5.07
CA SER A 102 -9.48 31.87 -6.06
C SER A 102 -8.75 32.35 -7.33
N ILE A 103 -9.40 32.24 -8.48
CA ILE A 103 -8.81 32.67 -9.77
C ILE A 103 -9.00 34.17 -10.01
N GLU A 104 -9.96 34.79 -9.32
CA GLU A 104 -10.33 36.19 -9.47
C GLU A 104 -9.38 37.13 -8.72
N ASP A 105 -8.95 36.72 -7.52
CA ASP A 105 -8.18 37.56 -6.60
C ASP A 105 -6.97 36.85 -5.97
N GLY A 106 -6.80 35.54 -6.18
CA GLY A 106 -5.70 34.77 -5.62
C GLY A 106 -5.83 34.44 -4.14
N GLU A 107 -6.91 34.84 -3.48
CA GLU A 107 -7.10 34.65 -2.04
C GLU A 107 -7.44 33.18 -1.71
N PRO A 108 -6.93 32.64 -0.57
CA PRO A 108 -7.20 31.27 -0.17
C PRO A 108 -8.64 31.09 0.32
N GLY A 109 -9.28 30.02 -0.14
CA GLY A 109 -10.59 29.59 0.33
C GLY A 109 -10.58 29.03 1.76
N LYS A 110 -11.77 28.66 2.25
CA LYS A 110 -11.97 28.19 3.64
C LYS A 110 -11.53 26.73 3.88
N GLY A 111 -11.18 26.00 2.83
CA GLY A 111 -11.09 24.53 2.86
C GLY A 111 -12.43 23.88 2.57
N THR A 112 -12.43 22.57 2.37
CA THR A 112 -13.63 21.79 2.02
C THR A 112 -14.09 20.89 3.15
N GLY A 113 -13.30 20.76 4.23
CA GLY A 113 -13.50 19.77 5.29
C GLY A 113 -13.27 18.32 4.83
N ARG A 114 -12.95 18.11 3.55
CA ARG A 114 -12.52 16.84 2.99
C ARG A 114 -11.01 16.88 2.81
N TRP A 115 -10.35 15.79 3.15
CA TRP A 115 -8.92 15.69 2.91
C TRP A 115 -8.67 15.39 1.44
N ILE A 116 -7.66 16.06 0.89
CA ILE A 116 -7.22 15.90 -0.49
C ILE A 116 -6.06 14.92 -0.54
N ALA A 117 -6.11 14.00 -1.51
CA ALA A 117 -4.99 13.13 -1.85
C ALA A 117 -4.36 13.62 -3.15
N ALA A 118 -3.03 13.73 -3.17
CA ALA A 118 -2.28 13.78 -4.42
C ALA A 118 -1.90 12.36 -4.82
N PHE A 119 -2.21 11.99 -6.06
CA PHE A 119 -1.80 10.74 -6.69
C PHE A 119 -0.68 11.06 -7.66
N ILE A 120 0.49 10.44 -7.46
CA ILE A 120 1.71 10.77 -8.19
C ILE A 120 2.10 9.56 -9.02
N LEU A 121 2.11 9.73 -10.34
CA LEU A 121 2.66 8.78 -11.29
C LEU A 121 3.99 9.34 -11.77
N GLU A 122 5.09 8.75 -11.31
CA GLU A 122 6.40 9.10 -11.83
C GLU A 122 6.55 8.55 -13.26
N PRO A 123 7.20 9.30 -14.17
CA PRO A 123 7.51 8.76 -15.47
C PRO A 123 8.41 7.53 -15.32
N PRO A 124 8.31 6.54 -16.22
CA PRO A 124 9.29 5.46 -16.25
C PRO A 124 10.68 6.05 -16.47
N ASP A 125 11.70 5.37 -15.94
CA ASP A 125 13.09 5.74 -16.20
C ASP A 125 13.32 5.89 -17.72
N PRO A 126 14.08 6.90 -18.16
CA PRO A 126 14.42 7.03 -19.56
C PRO A 126 15.10 5.73 -20.04
N PRO A 127 14.74 5.21 -21.22
CA PRO A 127 15.37 4.00 -21.74
C PRO A 127 16.89 4.20 -21.81
N GLY A 128 17.64 3.33 -21.11
CA GLY A 128 19.10 3.36 -21.06
C GLY A 128 19.72 4.14 -19.89
N VAL A 129 18.91 4.76 -19.02
CA VAL A 129 19.40 5.29 -17.72
C VAL A 129 19.07 4.26 -16.66
N PRO A 130 20.04 3.46 -16.20
CA PRO A 130 19.78 2.50 -15.13
C PRO A 130 19.43 3.22 -13.82
N SER A 131 18.34 2.78 -13.19
CA SER A 131 17.91 3.25 -11.87
C SER A 131 19.07 3.16 -10.87
N PRO A 132 19.30 4.17 -10.01
CA PRO A 132 20.35 4.08 -9.02
C PRO A 132 20.08 2.90 -8.08
N LEU A 133 21.07 2.01 -7.94
CA LEU A 133 20.96 0.85 -7.06
C LEU A 133 21.14 1.31 -5.62
N ALA A 134 20.13 1.09 -4.78
CA ALA A 134 20.26 1.27 -3.34
C ALA A 134 21.01 0.07 -2.75
N CYS A 135 22.07 0.33 -1.97
CA CYS A 135 22.69 -0.71 -1.15
C CYS A 135 21.68 -1.18 -0.09
N ALA A 136 21.37 -2.48 -0.07
CA ALA A 136 20.44 -3.07 0.90
C ALA A 136 20.92 -3.01 2.36
N TYR A 137 22.18 -2.63 2.60
CA TYR A 137 22.77 -2.56 3.93
C TYR A 137 22.87 -1.13 4.48
N CYS A 138 23.41 -0.20 3.68
CA CYS A 138 23.61 1.19 4.13
C CYS A 138 22.61 2.19 3.52
N GLY A 139 21.80 1.78 2.53
CA GLY A 139 20.82 2.64 1.87
C GLY A 139 21.40 3.66 0.89
N THR A 140 22.72 3.68 0.69
CA THR A 140 23.37 4.59 -0.27
C THR A 140 23.00 4.22 -1.70
N PHE A 141 22.65 5.23 -2.49
CA PHE A 141 22.36 5.10 -3.91
C PHE A 141 23.65 5.16 -4.72
N HIS A 142 23.85 4.20 -5.62
CA HIS A 142 24.98 4.14 -6.52
C HIS A 142 24.52 4.38 -7.97
N GLY A 143 25.15 5.34 -8.65
CA GLY A 143 24.92 5.59 -10.07
C GLY A 143 25.39 4.39 -10.89
N SER A 144 24.52 3.85 -11.73
CA SER A 144 24.87 2.71 -12.58
C SER A 144 25.51 3.18 -13.87
N THR A 145 26.71 2.68 -14.16
CA THR A 145 27.35 2.79 -15.48
C THR A 145 27.84 1.40 -15.86
N ALA A 146 26.95 0.64 -16.51
CA ALA A 146 27.19 -0.69 -17.07
C ALA A 146 27.47 -1.84 -16.08
N CYS A 147 27.32 -3.07 -16.58
CA CYS A 147 27.55 -4.32 -15.87
C CYS A 147 29.05 -4.66 -15.85
N PRO A 148 29.71 -4.60 -14.69
CA PRO A 148 30.77 -5.55 -14.35
C PRO A 148 30.26 -6.51 -13.25
N PRO A 149 30.81 -7.73 -13.16
CA PRO A 149 30.20 -8.85 -12.44
C PRO A 149 30.07 -8.66 -10.93
N GLU A 150 30.73 -7.66 -10.31
CA GLU A 150 30.74 -7.48 -8.85
C GLU A 150 30.82 -5.99 -8.48
N LEU A 151 29.70 -5.27 -8.55
CA LEU A 151 29.64 -3.91 -7.99
C LEU A 151 29.56 -3.98 -6.47
N HIS A 152 30.56 -3.42 -5.78
CA HIS A 152 30.58 -3.24 -4.33
C HIS A 152 30.21 -1.82 -3.93
N CYS A 153 29.49 -1.67 -2.81
CA CYS A 153 29.23 -0.37 -2.22
C CYS A 153 30.54 0.27 -1.75
N HIS A 154 30.94 1.43 -2.28
CA HIS A 154 32.16 2.12 -1.84
C HIS A 154 32.15 2.59 -0.36
N VAL A 155 30.99 2.54 0.31
CA VAL A 155 30.82 2.92 1.73
C VAL A 155 31.01 1.74 2.66
N CYS A 156 30.47 0.56 2.32
CA CYS A 156 30.46 -0.60 3.22
C CYS A 156 31.09 -1.87 2.61
N ASP A 157 31.59 -1.78 1.37
CA ASP A 157 32.24 -2.86 0.62
C ASP A 157 31.41 -4.16 0.52
N HIS A 158 30.07 -4.03 0.53
CA HIS A 158 29.15 -5.14 0.33
C HIS A 158 28.67 -5.20 -1.13
N PRO A 159 28.41 -6.40 -1.67
CA PRO A 159 27.91 -6.55 -3.04
C PRO A 159 26.53 -5.89 -3.21
N LEU A 160 26.37 -5.12 -4.28
CA LEU A 160 25.08 -4.56 -4.69
C LEU A 160 24.22 -5.66 -5.31
N ARG A 161 22.99 -5.85 -4.83
CA ARG A 161 22.04 -6.80 -5.42
C ARG A 161 21.53 -6.23 -6.74
N THR A 162 21.88 -6.86 -7.86
CA THR A 162 21.19 -6.61 -9.13
C THR A 162 19.84 -7.33 -9.09
N THR A 163 18.75 -6.58 -9.03
CA THR A 163 17.47 -7.12 -9.52
C THR A 163 17.56 -7.08 -11.04
N ALA A 164 17.98 -8.18 -11.66
CA ALA A 164 17.86 -8.31 -13.10
C ALA A 164 16.36 -8.12 -13.48
N PRO A 165 16.01 -7.20 -14.38
CA PRO A 165 14.64 -7.13 -14.87
C PRO A 165 14.30 -8.46 -15.55
N ALA A 166 13.12 -9.01 -15.24
CA ALA A 166 12.65 -10.25 -15.83
C ALA A 166 12.66 -10.15 -17.37
N GLY A 167 13.50 -10.93 -18.04
CA GLY A 167 13.57 -11.00 -19.50
C GLY A 167 14.93 -10.75 -20.15
N CYS A 168 15.99 -10.43 -19.40
CA CYS A 168 17.33 -10.29 -20.00
C CYS A 168 18.01 -11.67 -20.17
N SER A 169 17.90 -12.27 -21.36
CA SER A 169 18.69 -13.45 -21.74
C SER A 169 20.11 -13.03 -22.13
N CYS A 170 20.94 -12.70 -21.15
CA CYS A 170 22.38 -12.69 -21.35
C CYS A 170 22.93 -14.04 -20.87
N ASP A 171 23.31 -14.91 -21.82
CA ASP A 171 24.04 -16.15 -21.56
C ASP A 171 25.41 -15.83 -20.94
N CYS A 172 25.44 -15.68 -19.61
CA CYS A 172 26.67 -15.64 -18.85
C CYS A 172 27.12 -17.09 -18.60
N HIS A 173 27.94 -17.65 -19.48
CA HIS A 173 28.68 -18.86 -19.14
C HIS A 173 29.76 -18.51 -18.10
N PRO A 174 29.97 -19.36 -17.07
CA PRO A 174 31.14 -19.20 -16.20
C PRO A 174 32.42 -19.35 -17.03
N PRO A 175 33.51 -18.62 -16.71
CA PRO A 175 34.78 -18.81 -17.40
C PRO A 175 35.24 -20.25 -17.17
N GLY A 176 35.41 -20.99 -18.27
CA GLY A 176 35.91 -22.35 -18.26
C GLY A 176 37.34 -22.40 -17.71
N ASP A 177 37.61 -23.48 -16.97
CA ASP A 177 38.95 -23.83 -16.50
C ASP A 177 39.90 -23.94 -17.71
N ALA A 178 40.79 -22.96 -17.85
CA ALA A 178 41.95 -23.08 -18.71
C ALA A 178 43.00 -23.91 -17.97
N SER A 179 43.41 -25.01 -18.63
CA SER A 179 44.52 -25.89 -18.25
C SER A 179 45.86 -25.18 -18.27
#